data_AF-A0A3D5MMN8-F1
#
_entry.id   AF-A0A3D5MMN8-F1
#
_cell.length_a   1.000
_cell.length_b   1.000
_cell.length_c   1.000
_cell.angle_alpha   90.00
_cell.angle_beta   90.00
_cell.angle_gamma   90.00
#
_symmetry.space_group_name_H-M   'P 1'
#
loop_
_entity.id
_entity.type
_entity.pdbx_description
1 polymer ?
#
loop_
_entity_poly.entity_id
_entity_poly.type
_entity_poly.pdbx_seq_one_letter_code
_entity_poly.pdbx_strand_id
1 'polypeptide(L)' 'HPGPMNRGVEIDSDVADDLSVSLIQDQVEMGVAARMAVLAALAHRRAGGAA' A
#
# COMPACT_ATOMS: atom_id res chain seq x y z
N HIS A 1 3.24 5.06 5.29
CA HIS A 1 4.11 4.32 6.22
C HIS A 1 3.35 3.06 6.64
N PRO A 2 3.86 1.85 6.36
CA PRO A 2 3.14 0.61 6.68
C PRO A 2 3.12 0.37 8.20
N GLY A 3 1.99 -0.07 8.75
CA GLY A 3 1.84 -0.35 10.18
C GLY A 3 2.15 -1.81 10.59
N PRO A 4 2.24 -2.10 11.91
CA PRO A 4 2.12 -1.17 13.04
C PRO A 4 3.34 -0.24 13.17
N MET A 5 3.12 0.97 13.70
CA MET A 5 4.13 2.04 13.76
C MET A 5 4.27 2.59 15.18
N ASN A 6 5.51 2.83 15.62
CA ASN A 6 5.82 3.34 16.95
C ASN A 6 5.79 4.87 16.98
N ARG A 7 4.71 5.43 17.52
CA ARG A 7 4.51 6.89 17.67
C ARG A 7 5.56 7.51 18.60
N GLY A 8 6.08 8.67 18.21
CA GLY A 8 7.11 9.39 18.96
C GLY A 8 8.51 8.77 18.89
N VAL A 9 8.68 7.69 18.11
CA VAL A 9 9.97 7.03 17.86
C VAL A 9 10.26 6.94 16.36
N GLU A 10 9.38 6.27 15.62
CA GLU A 10 9.51 6.09 14.16
C GLU A 10 8.86 7.23 13.38
N ILE A 11 7.76 7.76 13.93
CA ILE A 11 6.98 8.83 13.31
C ILE A 11 6.34 9.69 14.39
N ASP A 12 6.36 11.00 14.17
CA ASP A 12 5.65 11.94 15.03
C ASP A 12 4.14 11.77 14.87
N SER A 13 3.39 11.92 15.97
CA SER A 13 1.94 11.77 15.95
C SER A 13 1.28 12.82 15.05
N ASP A 14 1.76 14.07 15.11
CA ASP A 14 1.18 15.17 14.34
C ASP A 14 1.31 14.90 12.84
N VAL A 15 2.46 14.37 12.40
CA VAL A 15 2.69 14.02 10.99
C VAL A 15 1.84 12.85 10.53
N ALA A 16 1.75 11.80 11.36
CA ALA A 16 1.01 10.60 10.98
C ALA A 16 -0.51 10.79 11.00
N ASP A 17 -1.02 11.74 11.78
CA ASP A 17 -2.46 12.04 11.89
C ASP A 17 -2.88 13.32 11.13
N ASP A 18 -1.93 14.06 10.53
CA ASP A 18 -2.24 15.22 9.69
C ASP A 18 -3.02 14.78 8.44
N LEU A 19 -4.30 15.13 8.42
CA LEU A 19 -5.23 14.79 7.34
C LEU A 19 -4.90 15.45 6.00
N SER A 20 -4.04 16.47 5.98
CA SER A 20 -3.65 17.19 4.76
C SER A 20 -2.45 16.57 4.04
N VAL A 21 -1.62 15.79 4.76
CA VAL A 21 -0.39 15.21 4.20
C VAL A 21 -0.25 13.70 4.44
N SER A 22 -0.89 13.14 5.46
CA SER A 22 -0.76 11.72 5.79
C SER A 22 -1.49 10.85 4.78
N LEU A 23 -0.74 9.99 4.10
CA LEU A 23 -1.27 9.00 3.14
C LEU A 23 -1.32 7.59 3.73
N ILE A 24 -1.21 7.44 5.05
CA ILE A 24 -1.11 6.12 5.70
C ILE A 24 -2.39 5.31 5.47
N GLN A 25 -3.55 5.92 5.67
CA GLN A 25 -4.84 5.25 5.50
C GLN A 25 -5.10 4.91 4.04
N ASP A 26 -4.87 5.86 3.13
CA ASP A 26 -4.96 5.65 1.68
C ASP A 26 -4.06 4.49 1.22
N GLN A 27 -2.82 4.42 1.72
CA GLN A 27 -1.90 3.32 1.42
C GLN A 27 -2.47 1.96 1.87
N VAL A 28 -3.07 1.89 3.06
CA VAL A 28 -3.65 0.65 3.60
C VAL A 28 -4.84 0.21 2.76
N GLU A 29 -5.75 1.14 2.45
CA GLU A 29 -6.93 0.89 1.63
C GLU A 29 -6.54 0.41 0.22
N MET A 30 -5.57 1.08 -0.40
CA MET A 30 -5.09 0.75 -1.74
C MET A 30 -4.30 -0.56 -1.82
N GLY A 31 -3.88 -1.12 -0.68
CA GLY A 31 -3.03 -2.30 -0.64
C GLY A 31 -3.63 -3.53 -1.34
N VAL A 32 -4.94 -3.77 -1.18
CA VAL A 32 -5.62 -4.91 -1.84
C VAL A 32 -5.64 -4.70 -3.35
N ALA A 33 -6.03 -3.52 -3.81
CA ALA A 33 -6.09 -3.19 -5.23
C ALA A 33 -4.72 -3.35 -5.91
N ALA A 34 -3.66 -2.85 -5.27
CA ALA A 34 -2.29 -2.99 -5.77
C ALA A 34 -1.87 -4.46 -5.93
N ARG A 35 -2.13 -5.30 -4.91
CA ARG A 35 -1.83 -6.74 -4.98
C ARG A 35 -2.63 -7.44 -6.06
N MET A 36 -3.93 -7.13 -6.17
CA MET A 36 -4.80 -7.70 -7.20
C MET A 36 -4.33 -7.33 -8.61
N ALA A 37 -3.90 -6.09 -8.82
CA ALA A 37 -3.34 -5.65 -10.10
C ALA A 37 -2.05 -6.42 -10.46
N VAL A 38 -1.14 -6.63 -9.50
CA VAL A 38 0.08 -7.42 -9.70
C VAL A 38 -0.26 -8.87 -10.05
N LEU A 39 -1.16 -9.50 -9.29
CA LEU A 39 -1.59 -10.87 -9.56
C LEU A 39 -2.25 -11.01 -10.93
N ALA A 40 -3.11 -10.06 -11.31
CA ALA A 40 -3.75 -10.03 -12.62
C ALA A 40 -2.72 -9.89 -13.75
N ALA A 41 -1.73 -9.01 -13.61
CA ALA A 41 -0.66 -8.84 -14.58
C ALA A 41 0.19 -10.10 -14.75
N LEU A 42 0.50 -10.81 -13.65
CA LEU A 42 1.25 -12.07 -13.68
C LEU A 42 0.43 -13.21 -14.31
N ALA A 43 -0.86 -13.29 -14.00
CA ALA A 43 -1.78 -14.27 -14.59
C ALA A 43 -1.91 -14.06 -16.10
N HIS A 44 -2.07 -12.80 -16.54
CA HIS A 44 -2.12 -12.45 -17.96
C HIS A 44 -0.83 -12.81 -18.69
N ARG A 45 0.33 -12.49 -18.10
CA ARG A 45 1.64 -12.87 -18.67
C ARG A 45 1.81 -14.38 -18.81
N ARG A 46 1.38 -15.16 -17.82
CA ARG A 46 1.43 -16.63 -17.87
C ARG A 46 0.53 -17.18 -18.98
N ALA A 47 -0.68 -16.66 -19.12
CA ALA A 47 -1.60 -17.08 -20.18
C ALA A 47 -1.09 -16.70 -21.58
N GLY A 48 -0.42 -15.55 -21.73
CA GLY A 48 0.15 -15.10 -23.00
C GLY A 48 1.51 -15.73 -23.38
N GLY A 49 2.24 -16.31 -22.42
CA GLY A 49 3.54 -16.96 -22.66
C GLY A 49 3.46 -18.49 -22.85
N ALA A 50 2.25 -19.07 -22.80
CA ALA A 50 1.98 -20.48 -23.06
C ALA A 50 1.44 -20.74 -24.49
N ALA A 51 1.51 -19.73 -25.36
CA ALA A 51 1.19 -19.81 -26.78
C ALA A 51 2.47 -19.84 -27.62
#